data_AF-A0A2N9MD17-F1
#
_entry.id   AF-A0A2N9MD17-F1
#
_cell.length_a   1.000
_cell.length_b   1.000
_cell.length_c   1.000
_cell.angle_alpha   90.00
_cell.angle_beta   90.00
_cell.angle_gamma   90.00
#
_symmetry.space_group_name_H-M   'P 1'
#
loop_
_entity.id
_entity.type
_entity.pdbx_description
1 polymer ?
#
loop_
_entity_poly.entity_id
_entity_poly.type
_entity_poly.pdbx_seq_one_letter_code
_entity_poly.pdbx_strand_id
1 'polypeptide(L)'
;MNAMQFLSSQPWVERLGWTLVHFLWQGVSIAALYAAVRRWMARSSSPSIRYRVACGALAAMMALPFVTWSLMRPSDLVPVATHLARGVHTAAPAVTVSLPTSLPATVSGPWAGQVLSWVVVSWLVGAMAFWVRLMGGWVVAARMRSVLVRPSPPEWQQIVGKLGARIGLSRPVRLLVSALVEVPAVVGWLRPVVLMPVGALAGLPAEQLEALLIHELAHIRRHDYLVNILQSVAEALLFYHPAVWWVSGHIRAERELCCDDVAAQASGDVLTYARALAELESYRPAHVHAALAANGGSLADRIARLLGQSRPASQAHSGMEAMVSAILLAIAACGLFGQSDVAPRFEVASVKLNTGDRSGMRVRVLPGGGLMAQNASLQLLMQNAYTLQAFQIVGGPGWMQSEGYNIEAKGDGKPASRDQVFLKLRSLLEDRFQLKVHRETKELPVYALTVAKNGPKLQQPKEGGCFPVDANGPTPPPRPPAAGGQPQVFPCGSVGVMGESSGVRMQGGKVPMAEFIRILSMVMGRPVVDRSGYTQTFDLILDFTPDQAVAGLPRPMGAGDPGSPPAAADPTAPPQIFSAIQEQLGLKLDSTKGPVEVLVIDHVERPSAN
;
A
#
# COMPACT_ATOMS: atom_id res chain seq x y z
N MET A 1 -11.76 -8.26 16.90
CA MET A 1 -10.85 -7.68 15.89
C MET A 1 -10.70 -8.69 14.76
N ASN A 2 -11.03 -8.31 13.53
CA ASN A 2 -10.81 -9.19 12.38
C ASN A 2 -9.30 -9.24 12.05
N ALA A 3 -8.80 -10.37 11.53
CA ALA A 3 -7.39 -10.53 11.17
C ALA A 3 -6.85 -9.40 10.26
N MET A 4 -7.71 -8.87 9.38
CA MET A 4 -7.40 -7.72 8.53
C MET A 4 -7.20 -6.41 9.32
N GLN A 5 -7.97 -6.18 10.39
CA GLN A 5 -7.81 -5.01 11.26
C GLN A 5 -6.52 -5.11 12.09
N PHE A 6 -6.16 -6.34 12.50
CA PHE A 6 -4.88 -6.59 13.15
C PHE A 6 -3.72 -6.33 12.19
N LEU A 7 -3.76 -6.86 10.96
CA LEU A 7 -2.72 -6.63 9.95
C LEU A 7 -2.60 -5.17 9.55
N SER A 8 -3.71 -4.45 9.35
CA SER A 8 -3.67 -3.02 9.00
C SER A 8 -3.09 -2.14 10.11
N SER A 9 -3.05 -2.62 11.36
CA SER A 9 -2.46 -1.90 12.49
C SER A 9 -0.94 -2.07 12.60
N GLN A 10 -0.32 -2.91 11.77
CA GLN A 10 1.10 -3.23 11.87
C GLN A 10 1.95 -2.38 10.90
N PRO A 11 2.94 -1.60 11.40
CA PRO A 11 3.79 -0.74 10.56
C PRO A 11 4.58 -1.49 9.48
N TRP A 12 4.86 -2.78 9.70
CA TRP A 12 5.59 -3.60 8.74
C TRP A 12 4.75 -4.00 7.52
N VAL A 13 3.42 -4.05 7.64
CA VAL A 13 2.51 -4.44 6.53
C VAL A 13 2.51 -3.35 5.46
N GLU A 14 2.47 -2.09 5.87
CA GLU A 14 2.55 -0.97 4.94
C GLU A 14 3.88 -0.96 4.20
N ARG A 15 4.99 -1.07 4.93
CA ARG A 15 6.33 -1.12 4.35
C ARG A 15 6.49 -2.29 3.37
N LEU A 16 5.94 -3.46 3.71
CA LEU A 16 6.02 -4.66 2.87
C LEU A 16 5.21 -4.49 1.59
N GLY A 17 3.95 -4.04 1.72
CA GLY A 17 3.09 -3.88 0.58
C GLY A 17 3.65 -2.85 -0.42
N TRP A 18 4.19 -1.73 0.06
CA TRP A 18 4.83 -0.75 -0.83
C TRP A 18 6.11 -1.30 -1.46
N THR A 19 6.89 -2.10 -0.72
CA THR A 19 8.06 -2.79 -1.29
C THR A 19 7.66 -3.71 -2.46
N LEU A 20 6.57 -4.47 -2.30
CA LEU A 20 6.04 -5.35 -3.35
C LEU A 20 5.54 -4.56 -4.57
N VAL A 21 4.87 -3.42 -4.34
CA VAL A 21 4.39 -2.51 -5.40
C VAL A 21 5.55 -1.86 -6.14
N HIS A 22 6.54 -1.33 -5.42
CA HIS A 22 7.74 -0.76 -6.06
C HIS A 22 8.51 -1.81 -6.86
N PHE A 23 8.51 -3.07 -6.40
CA PHE A 23 9.21 -4.12 -7.15
C PHE A 23 8.63 -4.35 -8.56
N LEU A 24 7.36 -4.00 -8.81
CA LEU A 24 6.73 -4.12 -10.14
C LEU A 24 7.49 -3.34 -11.21
N TRP A 25 7.90 -2.10 -10.91
CA TRP A 25 8.67 -1.31 -11.87
C TRP A 25 10.15 -1.69 -11.86
N GLN A 26 10.70 -1.95 -10.67
CA GLN A 26 12.10 -2.28 -10.48
C GLN A 26 12.50 -3.56 -11.22
N GLY A 27 11.71 -4.63 -11.09
CA GLY A 27 11.93 -5.89 -11.79
C GLY A 27 11.89 -5.71 -13.30
N VAL A 28 11.01 -4.85 -13.80
CA VAL A 28 10.89 -4.55 -15.23
C VAL A 28 12.09 -3.76 -15.73
N SER A 29 12.55 -2.76 -14.99
CA SER A 29 13.76 -2.00 -15.35
C SER A 29 14.99 -2.89 -15.43
N ILE A 30 15.17 -3.82 -14.47
CA ILE A 30 16.27 -4.78 -14.51
C ILE A 30 16.14 -5.71 -15.72
N ALA A 31 14.93 -6.20 -16.02
CA ALA A 31 14.70 -7.09 -17.15
C ALA A 31 14.95 -6.39 -18.49
N ALA A 32 14.54 -5.13 -18.64
CA ALA A 32 14.78 -4.32 -19.84
C ALA A 32 16.28 -4.07 -20.04
N LEU A 33 17.01 -3.72 -18.97
CA LEU A 33 18.46 -3.59 -19.00
C LEU A 33 19.14 -4.90 -19.40
N TYR A 34 18.73 -6.02 -18.78
CA TYR A 34 19.23 -7.35 -19.12
C TYR A 34 18.94 -7.71 -20.59
N ALA A 35 17.75 -7.40 -21.11
CA ALA A 35 17.39 -7.63 -22.51
C ALA A 35 18.30 -6.86 -23.47
N ALA A 36 18.57 -5.58 -23.18
CA ALA A 36 19.47 -4.74 -23.97
C ALA A 36 20.91 -5.29 -23.96
N VAL A 37 21.44 -5.60 -22.77
CA VAL A 37 22.78 -6.18 -22.60
C VAL A 37 22.89 -7.52 -23.32
N ARG A 38 21.88 -8.39 -23.21
CA ARG A 38 21.84 -9.67 -23.92
C ARG A 38 21.85 -9.49 -25.43
N ARG A 39 21.05 -8.57 -25.97
CA ARG A 39 20.98 -8.32 -27.43
C ARG A 39 22.30 -7.79 -27.97
N TRP A 40 23.00 -6.95 -27.19
CA TRP A 40 24.35 -6.49 -27.51
C TRP A 40 25.38 -7.64 -27.50
N MET A 41 25.31 -8.52 -26.50
CA MET A 41 26.22 -9.68 -26.37
C MET A 41 25.94 -10.82 -27.36
N ALA A 42 24.76 -10.86 -27.98
CA ALA A 42 24.29 -12.00 -28.77
C ALA A 42 25.21 -12.38 -29.95
N ARG A 43 26.05 -11.45 -30.44
CA ARG A 43 26.94 -11.67 -31.58
C ARG A 43 28.38 -12.03 -31.22
N SER A 44 28.80 -11.86 -29.97
CA SER A 44 30.22 -11.90 -29.60
C SER A 44 30.54 -12.67 -28.33
N SER A 45 29.54 -13.08 -27.54
CA SER A 45 29.76 -13.62 -26.20
C SER A 45 29.47 -15.11 -26.08
N SER A 46 30.34 -15.82 -25.36
CA SER A 46 30.14 -17.23 -25.02
C SER A 46 28.91 -17.43 -24.12
N PRO A 47 28.26 -18.63 -24.14
CA PRO A 47 27.14 -18.94 -23.24
C PRO A 47 27.46 -18.70 -21.76
N SER A 48 28.71 -18.97 -21.35
CA SER A 48 29.16 -18.76 -19.96
C SER A 48 29.11 -17.29 -19.51
N ILE A 49 29.35 -16.33 -20.42
CA ILE A 49 29.20 -14.90 -20.09
C ILE A 49 27.71 -14.56 -19.98
N ARG A 50 26.90 -15.00 -20.95
CA ARG A 50 25.45 -14.75 -20.97
C ARG A 50 24.76 -15.32 -19.73
N TYR A 51 25.16 -16.51 -19.31
CA TYR A 51 24.74 -17.15 -18.06
C TYR A 51 25.06 -16.30 -16.82
N ARG A 52 26.31 -15.80 -16.69
CA ARG A 52 26.71 -14.97 -15.54
C ARG A 52 25.94 -13.65 -15.47
N VAL A 53 25.72 -13.00 -16.62
CA VAL A 53 24.91 -11.78 -16.68
C VAL A 53 23.45 -12.07 -16.27
N ALA A 54 22.88 -13.18 -16.73
CA ALA A 54 21.53 -13.59 -16.33
C ALA A 54 21.44 -13.86 -14.81
N CYS A 55 22.42 -14.54 -14.24
CA CYS A 55 22.51 -14.76 -12.79
C CYS A 55 22.64 -13.43 -12.03
N GLY A 56 23.44 -12.49 -12.54
CA GLY A 56 23.57 -11.15 -11.97
C GLY A 56 22.27 -10.36 -11.98
N ALA A 57 21.49 -10.44 -13.07
CA ALA A 57 20.17 -9.83 -13.17
C ALA A 57 19.19 -10.41 -12.13
N LEU A 58 19.17 -11.74 -11.96
CA LEU A 58 18.33 -12.38 -10.95
C LEU A 58 18.76 -12.02 -9.52
N ALA A 59 20.07 -11.96 -9.26
CA ALA A 59 20.59 -11.54 -7.95
C ALA A 59 20.21 -10.08 -7.64
N ALA A 60 20.28 -9.18 -8.63
CA ALA A 60 19.82 -7.80 -8.48
C ALA A 60 18.31 -7.73 -8.20
N MET A 61 17.50 -8.52 -8.90
CA MET A 61 16.06 -8.64 -8.64
C MET A 61 15.76 -9.11 -7.21
N MET A 62 16.56 -10.01 -6.66
CA MET A 62 16.40 -10.46 -5.28
C MET A 62 16.87 -9.42 -4.25
N ALA A 63 17.92 -8.65 -4.54
CA ALA A 63 18.47 -7.67 -3.62
C ALA A 63 17.63 -6.40 -3.49
N LEU A 64 17.01 -5.95 -4.59
CA LEU A 64 16.36 -4.64 -4.67
C LEU A 64 15.12 -4.45 -3.77
N PRO A 65 14.28 -5.48 -3.52
CA PRO A 65 13.25 -5.41 -2.48
C PRO A 65 13.82 -5.13 -1.09
N PHE A 66 14.97 -5.73 -0.73
CA PHE A 66 15.61 -5.46 0.57
C PHE A 66 16.17 -4.04 0.65
N VAL A 67 16.74 -3.54 -0.45
CA VAL A 67 17.18 -2.15 -0.53
C VAL A 67 15.99 -1.21 -0.37
N THR A 68 14.89 -1.46 -1.09
CA THR A 68 13.68 -0.64 -1.02
C THR A 68 13.06 -0.68 0.37
N TRP A 69 12.96 -1.86 0.96
CA TRP A 69 12.57 -2.04 2.35
C TRP A 69 13.44 -1.17 3.24
N SER A 70 14.78 -1.29 3.16
CA SER A 70 15.71 -0.55 4.04
C SER A 70 15.61 0.97 3.89
N LEU A 71 15.33 1.47 2.69
CA LEU A 71 15.20 2.89 2.38
C LEU A 71 13.84 3.46 2.80
N MET A 72 12.76 2.68 2.68
CA MET A 72 11.44 3.10 3.14
C MET A 72 11.44 3.21 4.66
N ARG A 73 11.16 4.40 5.19
CA ARG A 73 10.93 4.59 6.62
C ARG A 73 9.45 4.35 6.92
N PRO A 74 9.10 3.69 8.04
CA PRO A 74 7.71 3.66 8.49
C PRO A 74 7.21 5.10 8.62
N SER A 75 5.98 5.33 8.18
CA SER A 75 5.28 6.62 8.28
C SER A 75 5.24 7.18 9.72
N ASP A 76 5.51 6.33 10.73
CA ASP A 76 5.50 6.65 12.16
C ASP A 76 6.86 7.11 12.72
N LEU A 77 7.94 7.14 11.93
CA LEU A 77 9.27 7.55 12.38
C LEU A 77 9.79 8.72 11.54
N VAL A 78 9.21 9.91 11.73
CA VAL A 78 9.91 11.15 11.42
C VAL A 78 11.14 11.21 12.33
N PRO A 79 12.37 11.12 11.79
CA PRO A 79 13.55 11.27 12.61
C PRO A 79 13.62 12.71 13.07
N VAL A 80 13.79 12.88 14.37
CA VAL A 80 14.41 14.07 14.97
C VAL A 80 15.81 14.18 14.37
N ALA A 81 15.92 14.79 13.19
CA ALA A 81 17.20 15.18 12.63
C ALA A 81 17.63 16.45 13.36
N THR A 82 18.51 16.23 14.34
CA THR A 82 19.38 17.20 14.99
C THR A 82 19.84 18.32 14.04
N HIS A 83 19.19 19.49 14.13
CA HIS A 83 19.77 20.75 13.66
C HIS A 83 20.75 21.28 14.71
N LEU A 84 21.91 20.65 14.80
CA LEU A 84 23.12 21.26 15.35
C LEU A 84 24.21 21.21 14.28
N ALA A 85 24.16 22.15 13.33
CA ALA A 85 25.33 22.61 12.58
C ALA A 85 25.02 23.84 11.70
N ARG A 86 25.73 24.93 11.99
CA ARG A 86 26.08 26.11 11.16
C ARG A 86 24.91 26.99 10.71
N GLY A 87 24.81 28.26 11.12
CA GLY A 87 25.89 29.22 11.26
C GLY A 87 26.08 29.97 9.94
N VAL A 88 25.47 31.17 9.87
CA VAL A 88 25.82 32.33 9.03
C VAL A 88 26.08 32.06 7.54
N HIS A 89 25.13 32.45 6.68
CA HIS A 89 25.44 33.21 5.46
C HIS A 89 24.28 34.15 5.09
N THR A 90 24.65 35.42 4.96
CA THR A 90 23.88 36.57 4.49
C THR A 90 23.76 36.59 2.96
N ALA A 91 22.63 37.14 2.48
CA ALA A 91 22.42 37.91 1.24
C ALA A 91 22.07 37.23 -0.12
N ALA A 92 21.05 37.86 -0.73
CA ALA A 92 20.62 37.96 -2.13
C ALA A 92 19.63 36.91 -2.74
N PRO A 93 18.60 37.36 -3.49
CA PRO A 93 17.56 36.51 -4.06
C PRO A 93 18.01 35.98 -5.43
N ALA A 94 18.07 34.66 -5.58
CA ALA A 94 18.15 34.03 -6.90
C ALA A 94 16.74 33.56 -7.31
N VAL A 95 16.14 34.27 -8.27
CA VAL A 95 14.94 33.80 -8.98
C VAL A 95 15.36 32.57 -9.78
N THR A 96 15.06 31.39 -9.24
CA THR A 96 15.12 30.13 -9.98
C THR A 96 13.73 29.83 -10.51
N VAL A 97 13.54 30.04 -11.81
CA VAL A 97 12.32 29.60 -12.51
C VAL A 97 12.32 28.08 -12.49
N SER A 98 11.52 27.51 -11.61
CA SER A 98 11.27 26.07 -11.53
C SER A 98 10.05 25.77 -12.41
N LEU A 99 10.23 24.97 -13.48
CA LEU A 99 9.14 24.47 -14.32
C LEU A 99 8.11 23.69 -13.47
N PRO A 100 6.81 23.82 -13.73
CA PRO A 100 5.79 23.11 -12.98
C PRO A 100 5.79 21.63 -13.37
N THR A 101 6.46 20.78 -12.59
CA THR A 101 6.36 19.32 -12.72
C THR A 101 5.76 18.76 -11.45
N SER A 102 4.43 18.66 -11.42
CA SER A 102 3.69 17.68 -10.62
C SER A 102 2.19 17.86 -10.84
N LEU A 103 1.59 16.89 -11.52
CA LEU A 103 0.17 16.58 -11.36
C LEU A 103 0.02 15.93 -9.97
N PRO A 104 -0.85 16.43 -9.07
CA PRO A 104 -1.07 15.79 -7.78
C PRO A 104 -1.94 14.55 -8.00
N ALA A 105 -1.35 13.36 -7.87
CA ALA A 105 -2.08 12.10 -7.76
C ALA A 105 -1.58 11.35 -6.52
N THR A 106 -1.87 11.88 -5.33
CA THR A 106 -1.71 11.16 -4.07
C THR A 106 -2.92 10.27 -3.85
N VAL A 107 -2.75 8.95 -3.93
CA VAL A 107 -3.68 7.99 -3.35
C VAL A 107 -3.37 7.88 -1.85
N SER A 108 -3.52 9.00 -1.14
CA SER A 108 -3.40 9.05 0.33
C SER A 108 -4.81 9.08 0.91
N GLY A 109 -5.38 7.89 1.11
CA GLY A 109 -6.70 7.72 1.71
C GLY A 109 -6.81 6.35 2.41
N PRO A 110 -7.80 6.14 3.30
CA PRO A 110 -7.99 4.88 4.03
C PRO A 110 -8.14 3.64 3.12
N TRP A 111 -8.55 3.84 1.86
CA TRP A 111 -8.51 2.84 0.79
C TRP A 111 -7.10 2.26 0.59
N ALA A 112 -6.05 3.09 0.58
CA ALA A 112 -4.69 2.68 0.23
C ALA A 112 -4.15 1.65 1.22
N GLY A 113 -4.31 1.88 2.53
CA GLY A 113 -3.89 0.93 3.57
C GLY A 113 -4.64 -0.39 3.53
N GLN A 114 -5.93 -0.36 3.17
CA GLN A 114 -6.75 -1.57 3.02
C GLN A 114 -6.34 -2.40 1.80
N VAL A 115 -6.10 -1.76 0.66
CA VAL A 115 -5.57 -2.44 -0.54
C VAL A 115 -4.21 -3.05 -0.26
N LEU A 116 -3.33 -2.32 0.42
CA LEU A 116 -1.99 -2.78 0.76
C LEU A 116 -1.99 -4.03 1.65
N SER A 117 -2.91 -4.08 2.61
CA SER A 117 -3.13 -5.26 3.45
C SER A 117 -3.53 -6.47 2.61
N TRP A 118 -4.43 -6.29 1.63
CA TRP A 118 -4.81 -7.37 0.70
C TRP A 118 -3.66 -7.82 -0.21
N VAL A 119 -2.81 -6.89 -0.67
CA VAL A 119 -1.61 -7.21 -1.44
C VAL A 119 -0.68 -8.11 -0.63
N VAL A 120 -0.40 -7.74 0.63
CA VAL A 120 0.47 -8.52 1.51
C VAL A 120 -0.12 -9.90 1.82
N VAL A 121 -1.42 -9.99 2.12
CA VAL A 121 -2.09 -11.27 2.38
C VAL A 121 -2.03 -12.18 1.15
N SER A 122 -2.34 -11.65 -0.03
CA SER A 122 -2.28 -12.41 -1.28
C SER A 122 -0.86 -12.89 -1.58
N TRP A 123 0.13 -12.04 -1.33
CA TRP A 123 1.54 -12.40 -1.44
C TRP A 123 1.93 -13.50 -0.45
N LEU A 124 1.54 -13.42 0.83
CA LEU A 124 1.83 -14.44 1.84
C LEU A 124 1.24 -15.80 1.48
N VAL A 125 -0.01 -15.83 1.01
CA VAL A 125 -0.68 -17.06 0.58
C VAL A 125 0.02 -17.67 -0.62
N GLY A 126 0.35 -16.85 -1.62
CA GLY A 126 1.09 -17.31 -2.80
C GLY A 126 2.49 -17.82 -2.45
N ALA A 127 3.26 -17.05 -1.67
CA ALA A 127 4.59 -17.44 -1.21
C ALA A 127 4.54 -18.76 -0.43
N MET A 128 3.55 -18.94 0.46
CA MET A 128 3.35 -20.20 1.19
C MET A 128 3.10 -21.37 0.25
N ALA A 129 2.22 -21.22 -0.75
CA ALA A 129 1.96 -22.27 -1.73
C ALA A 129 3.22 -22.66 -2.53
N PHE A 130 4.02 -21.67 -2.93
CA PHE A 130 5.30 -21.92 -3.62
C PHE A 130 6.35 -22.55 -2.71
N TRP A 131 6.38 -22.21 -1.42
CA TRP A 131 7.24 -22.86 -0.43
C TRP A 131 6.85 -24.31 -0.22
N VAL A 132 5.56 -24.63 -0.11
CA VAL A 132 5.07 -26.01 -0.05
C VAL A 132 5.47 -26.78 -1.31
N ARG A 133 5.31 -26.18 -2.50
CA ARG A 133 5.75 -26.77 -3.77
C ARG A 133 7.26 -27.03 -3.76
N LEU A 134 8.05 -26.08 -3.28
CA LEU A 134 9.50 -26.21 -3.17
C LEU A 134 9.85 -27.38 -2.25
N MET A 135 9.33 -27.39 -1.01
CA MET A 135 9.55 -28.48 -0.06
C MET A 135 9.12 -29.85 -0.61
N GLY A 136 7.99 -29.92 -1.32
CA GLY A 136 7.57 -31.12 -2.04
C GLY A 136 8.62 -31.59 -3.06
N GLY A 137 9.19 -30.67 -3.84
CA GLY A 137 10.28 -30.95 -4.78
C GLY A 137 11.53 -31.50 -4.07
N TRP A 138 11.89 -30.95 -2.91
CA TRP A 138 13.00 -31.46 -2.09
C TRP A 138 12.73 -32.87 -1.56
N VAL A 139 11.51 -33.16 -1.11
CA VAL A 139 11.09 -34.50 -0.66
C VAL A 139 11.15 -35.49 -1.82
N VAL A 140 10.65 -35.12 -3.00
CA VAL A 140 10.73 -35.95 -4.22
C VAL A 140 12.18 -36.23 -4.59
N ALA A 141 13.06 -35.22 -4.60
CA ALA A 141 14.48 -35.39 -4.87
C ALA A 141 15.16 -36.30 -3.83
N ALA A 142 14.83 -36.15 -2.54
CA ALA A 142 15.34 -37.02 -1.49
C ALA A 142 14.86 -38.47 -1.66
N ARG A 143 13.60 -38.67 -2.07
CA ARG A 143 13.02 -39.99 -2.36
C ARG A 143 13.69 -40.65 -3.57
N MET A 144 13.96 -39.89 -4.63
CA MET A 144 14.67 -40.40 -5.83
C MET A 144 16.08 -40.90 -5.51
N ARG A 145 16.70 -40.44 -4.42
CA ARG A 145 18.02 -40.91 -3.98
C ARG A 145 17.97 -42.24 -3.22
N SER A 146 16.82 -42.61 -2.65
CA SER A 146 16.70 -43.75 -1.72
C SER A 146 15.77 -44.86 -2.19
N VAL A 147 14.82 -44.59 -3.10
CA VAL A 147 13.77 -45.54 -3.51
C VAL A 147 14.04 -46.11 -4.89
N LEU A 148 13.99 -47.45 -5.02
CA LEU A 148 14.22 -48.19 -6.28
C LEU A 148 15.56 -47.85 -6.96
N VAL A 149 16.58 -47.65 -6.13
CA VAL A 149 17.94 -47.33 -6.55
C VAL A 149 18.89 -48.46 -6.17
N ARG A 150 19.81 -48.81 -7.06
CA ARG A 150 20.91 -49.75 -6.82
C ARG A 150 22.27 -49.09 -7.10
N PRO A 151 23.34 -49.48 -6.40
CA PRO A 151 24.69 -49.07 -6.77
C PRO A 151 25.00 -49.49 -8.22
N SER A 152 25.68 -48.64 -8.97
CA SER A 152 26.14 -49.02 -10.30
C SER A 152 27.22 -50.11 -10.22
N PRO A 153 27.42 -50.89 -11.30
CA PRO A 153 28.59 -51.76 -11.42
C PRO A 153 29.90 -50.98 -11.14
N PRO A 154 30.91 -51.63 -10.53
CA PRO A 154 32.15 -50.95 -10.15
C PRO A 154 32.90 -50.35 -11.34
N GLU A 155 32.79 -50.96 -12.53
CA GLU A 155 33.37 -50.47 -13.78
C GLU A 155 32.82 -49.07 -14.12
N TRP A 156 31.50 -48.88 -14.10
CA TRP A 156 30.86 -47.60 -14.36
C TRP A 156 31.19 -46.54 -13.31
N GLN A 157 31.33 -46.94 -12.04
CA GLN A 157 31.75 -46.04 -10.99
C GLN A 157 33.21 -45.55 -11.18
N GLN A 158 34.10 -46.40 -11.71
CA GLN A 158 35.46 -46.01 -12.08
C GLN A 158 35.47 -45.09 -13.30
N ILE A 159 34.63 -45.36 -14.31
CA ILE A 159 34.46 -44.50 -15.49
C ILE A 159 34.04 -43.09 -15.05
N VAL A 160 33.03 -42.96 -14.19
CA VAL A 160 32.61 -41.65 -13.65
C VAL A 160 33.77 -40.93 -12.93
N GLY A 161 34.62 -41.65 -12.20
CA GLY A 161 35.81 -41.08 -11.58
C GLY A 161 36.82 -40.55 -12.60
N LYS A 162 37.10 -41.31 -13.66
CA LYS A 162 37.99 -40.91 -14.76
C LYS A 162 37.44 -39.70 -15.53
N LEU A 163 36.16 -39.72 -15.88
CA LEU A 163 35.48 -38.62 -16.57
C LEU A 163 35.45 -37.35 -15.71
N GLY A 164 35.17 -37.49 -14.41
CA GLY A 164 35.23 -36.40 -13.45
C GLY A 164 36.62 -35.77 -13.40
N ALA A 165 37.67 -36.58 -13.31
CA ALA A 165 39.05 -36.09 -13.35
C ALA A 165 39.39 -35.37 -14.68
N ARG A 166 38.91 -35.89 -15.81
CA ARG A 166 39.11 -35.29 -17.16
C ARG A 166 38.57 -33.86 -17.26
N ILE A 167 37.46 -33.55 -16.59
CA ILE A 167 36.88 -32.20 -16.56
C ILE A 167 37.32 -31.37 -15.34
N GLY A 168 38.23 -31.88 -14.51
CA GLY A 168 38.75 -31.17 -13.34
C GLY A 168 37.80 -31.16 -12.12
N LEU A 169 37.00 -32.21 -11.94
CA LEU A 169 36.12 -32.35 -10.78
C LEU A 169 36.89 -32.90 -9.57
N SER A 170 37.01 -32.10 -8.51
CA SER A 170 37.75 -32.48 -7.30
C SER A 170 36.94 -33.32 -6.30
N ARG A 171 35.62 -33.38 -6.45
CA ARG A 171 34.71 -34.05 -5.50
C ARG A 171 34.34 -35.46 -6.00
N PRO A 172 34.31 -36.47 -5.12
CA PRO A 172 33.84 -37.80 -5.50
C PRO A 172 32.34 -37.78 -5.77
N VAL A 173 31.93 -38.32 -6.92
CA VAL A 173 30.52 -38.44 -7.34
C VAL A 173 30.13 -39.91 -7.32
N ARG A 174 28.99 -40.21 -6.69
CA ARG A 174 28.43 -41.57 -6.69
C ARG A 174 27.50 -41.75 -7.88
N LEU A 175 27.63 -42.86 -8.57
CA LEU A 175 26.70 -43.28 -9.61
C LEU A 175 25.72 -44.31 -9.03
N LEU A 176 24.45 -44.08 -9.29
CA LEU A 176 23.36 -44.93 -8.84
C LEU A 176 22.44 -45.22 -10.01
N VAL A 177 22.00 -46.47 -10.15
CA VAL A 177 21.05 -46.89 -11.19
C VAL A 177 19.65 -46.87 -10.61
N SER A 178 18.73 -46.19 -11.27
CA SER A 178 17.37 -45.99 -10.78
C SER A 178 16.34 -46.36 -11.84
N ALA A 179 15.28 -47.04 -11.39
CA ALA A 179 14.13 -47.39 -12.21
C ALA A 179 13.05 -46.28 -12.23
N LEU A 180 13.23 -45.22 -11.44
CA LEU A 180 12.26 -44.12 -11.30
C LEU A 180 12.56 -42.91 -12.18
N VAL A 181 13.80 -42.73 -12.62
CA VAL A 181 14.18 -41.63 -13.50
C VAL A 181 14.23 -42.10 -14.94
N GLU A 182 13.70 -41.27 -15.84
CA GLU A 182 13.65 -41.53 -17.29
C GLU A 182 14.87 -40.95 -18.01
N VAL A 183 15.54 -39.97 -17.39
CA VAL A 183 16.71 -39.26 -17.92
C VAL A 183 17.79 -39.23 -16.84
N PRO A 184 19.10 -39.26 -17.20
CA PRO A 184 20.17 -38.97 -16.26
C PRO A 184 19.87 -37.70 -15.46
N ALA A 185 20.09 -37.76 -14.15
CA ALA A 185 19.79 -36.64 -13.28
C ALA A 185 20.76 -36.55 -12.09
N VAL A 186 21.19 -35.33 -11.78
CA VAL A 186 22.01 -35.06 -10.60
C VAL A 186 21.13 -34.71 -9.40
N VAL A 187 21.36 -35.40 -8.27
CA VAL A 187 20.69 -35.13 -6.99
C VAL A 187 21.71 -34.90 -5.88
N GLY A 188 21.46 -33.85 -5.08
CA GLY A 188 22.22 -33.53 -3.87
C GLY A 188 23.41 -32.60 -4.10
N TRP A 189 23.72 -31.79 -3.10
CA TRP A 189 24.73 -30.72 -3.18
C TRP A 189 26.00 -30.98 -2.38
N LEU A 190 25.87 -31.52 -1.17
CA LEU A 190 26.98 -31.89 -0.29
C LEU A 190 27.66 -33.20 -0.72
N ARG A 191 26.85 -34.17 -1.17
CA ARG A 191 27.29 -35.47 -1.68
C ARG A 191 26.53 -35.75 -2.98
N PRO A 192 26.98 -35.18 -4.12
CA PRO A 192 26.27 -35.29 -5.38
C PRO A 192 26.21 -36.75 -5.84
N VAL A 193 25.03 -37.14 -6.31
CA VAL A 193 24.73 -38.46 -6.84
C VAL A 193 24.19 -38.29 -8.25
N VAL A 194 24.76 -38.99 -9.21
CA VAL A 194 24.20 -39.11 -10.55
C VAL A 194 23.27 -40.33 -10.55
N LEU A 195 22.01 -40.10 -10.87
CA LEU A 195 21.01 -41.14 -11.08
C LEU A 195 20.97 -41.48 -12.56
N MET A 196 21.21 -42.74 -12.89
CA MET A 196 21.19 -43.26 -14.25
C MET A 196 19.95 -44.13 -14.47
N PRO A 197 19.11 -43.85 -15.48
CA PRO A 197 18.02 -44.73 -15.88
C PRO A 197 18.53 -46.11 -16.28
N VAL A 198 17.85 -47.17 -15.83
CA VAL A 198 18.18 -48.56 -16.21
C VAL A 198 18.17 -48.73 -17.73
N GLY A 199 17.18 -48.14 -18.42
CA GLY A 199 17.04 -48.24 -19.88
C GLY A 199 18.21 -47.63 -20.64
N ALA A 200 18.71 -46.48 -20.20
CA ALA A 200 19.83 -45.82 -20.85
C ALA A 200 21.17 -46.54 -20.57
N LEU A 201 21.35 -47.14 -19.38
CA LEU A 201 22.54 -47.94 -19.07
C LEU A 201 22.60 -49.25 -19.89
N ALA A 202 21.45 -49.82 -20.24
CA ALA A 202 21.36 -51.07 -21.00
C ALA A 202 21.23 -50.87 -22.52
N GLY A 203 20.69 -49.72 -22.96
CA GLY A 203 20.31 -49.47 -24.35
C GLY A 203 21.26 -48.58 -25.14
N LEU A 204 22.10 -47.76 -24.49
CA LEU A 204 23.01 -46.83 -25.19
C LEU A 204 24.43 -47.40 -25.31
N PRO A 205 25.14 -47.13 -26.43
CA PRO A 205 26.56 -47.43 -26.56
C PRO A 205 27.39 -46.74 -25.47
N ALA A 206 28.49 -47.37 -25.05
CA ALA A 206 29.33 -46.87 -23.95
C ALA A 206 29.83 -45.43 -24.20
N GLU A 207 30.28 -45.11 -25.42
CA GLU A 207 30.79 -43.78 -25.78
C GLU A 207 29.70 -42.69 -25.67
N GLN A 208 28.47 -43.02 -26.07
CA GLN A 208 27.34 -42.11 -25.94
C GLN A 208 26.97 -41.87 -24.46
N LEU A 209 26.98 -42.95 -23.67
CA LEU A 209 26.72 -42.89 -22.25
C LEU A 209 27.78 -42.08 -21.50
N GLU A 210 29.05 -42.24 -21.85
CA GLU A 210 30.15 -41.41 -21.31
C GLU A 210 29.94 -39.92 -21.63
N ALA A 211 29.51 -39.58 -22.85
CA ALA A 211 29.22 -38.19 -23.21
C ALA A 211 28.07 -37.58 -22.39
N LEU A 212 27.01 -38.35 -22.12
CA LEU A 212 25.92 -37.93 -21.24
C LEU A 212 26.38 -37.80 -19.78
N LEU A 213 27.23 -38.70 -19.29
CA LEU A 213 27.80 -38.60 -17.94
C LEU A 213 28.67 -37.35 -17.79
N ILE A 214 29.46 -36.98 -18.81
CA ILE A 214 30.24 -35.73 -18.79
C ILE A 214 29.31 -34.52 -18.64
N HIS A 215 28.16 -34.50 -19.34
CA HIS A 215 27.17 -33.43 -19.22
C HIS A 215 26.64 -33.30 -17.78
N GLU A 216 26.23 -34.40 -17.16
CA GLU A 216 25.75 -34.40 -15.77
C GLU A 216 26.86 -34.00 -14.77
N LEU A 217 28.09 -34.47 -15.00
CA LEU A 217 29.24 -34.07 -14.18
C LEU A 217 29.59 -32.58 -14.35
N ALA A 218 29.32 -31.99 -15.52
CA ALA A 218 29.49 -30.55 -15.75
C ALA A 218 28.56 -29.70 -14.88
N HIS A 219 27.31 -30.13 -14.65
CA HIS A 219 26.40 -29.46 -13.72
C HIS A 219 26.96 -29.44 -12.29
N ILE A 220 27.56 -30.55 -11.85
CA ILE A 220 28.20 -30.65 -10.53
C ILE A 220 29.42 -29.73 -10.45
N ARG A 221 30.28 -29.75 -11.47
CA ARG A 221 31.50 -28.93 -11.52
C ARG A 221 31.19 -27.43 -11.49
N ARG A 222 30.14 -27.01 -12.21
CA ARG A 222 29.70 -25.62 -12.29
C ARG A 222 28.84 -25.17 -11.11
N HIS A 223 28.56 -26.07 -10.16
CA HIS A 223 27.75 -25.81 -8.97
C HIS A 223 26.34 -25.30 -9.32
N ASP A 224 25.77 -25.79 -10.43
CA ASP A 224 24.50 -25.29 -10.96
C ASP A 224 23.32 -25.50 -9.99
N TYR A 225 23.45 -26.42 -9.04
CA TYR A 225 22.47 -26.61 -7.97
C TYR A 225 22.29 -25.35 -7.10
N LEU A 226 23.35 -24.56 -6.87
CA LEU A 226 23.28 -23.33 -6.08
C LEU A 226 22.39 -22.30 -6.78
N VAL A 227 22.61 -22.15 -8.09
CA VAL A 227 21.82 -21.24 -8.93
C VAL A 227 20.39 -21.75 -9.03
N ASN A 228 20.16 -23.06 -9.12
CA ASN A 228 18.81 -23.63 -9.10
C ASN A 228 18.06 -23.36 -7.78
N ILE A 229 18.76 -23.43 -6.64
CA ILE A 229 18.19 -23.05 -5.33
C ILE A 229 17.83 -21.56 -5.34
N LEU A 230 18.74 -20.70 -5.80
CA LEU A 230 18.50 -19.26 -5.90
C LEU A 230 17.30 -18.94 -6.80
N GLN A 231 17.20 -19.58 -7.96
CA GLN A 231 16.05 -19.47 -8.87
C GLN A 231 14.76 -19.92 -8.20
N SER A 232 14.79 -21.03 -7.47
CA SER A 232 13.61 -21.55 -6.77
C SER A 232 13.12 -20.60 -5.68
N VAL A 233 14.04 -19.99 -4.93
CA VAL A 233 13.72 -18.97 -3.90
C VAL A 233 13.20 -17.70 -4.56
N ALA A 234 13.84 -17.23 -5.64
CA ALA A 234 13.40 -16.05 -6.39
C ALA A 234 11.99 -16.25 -6.97
N GLU A 235 11.72 -17.39 -7.62
CA GLU A 235 10.42 -17.75 -8.17
C GLU A 235 9.35 -17.90 -7.08
N ALA A 236 9.73 -18.31 -5.86
CA ALA A 236 8.79 -18.42 -4.74
C ALA A 236 8.45 -17.05 -4.12
N LEU A 237 9.44 -16.17 -3.94
CA LEU A 237 9.23 -14.85 -3.32
C LEU A 237 8.63 -13.84 -4.31
N LEU A 238 8.99 -13.93 -5.59
CA LEU A 238 8.61 -13.00 -6.64
C LEU A 238 7.71 -13.66 -7.69
N PHE A 239 6.94 -14.66 -7.28
CA PHE A 239 6.10 -15.50 -8.16
C PHE A 239 5.14 -14.69 -9.03
N TYR A 240 4.69 -13.52 -8.54
CA TYR A 240 3.75 -12.64 -9.20
C TYR A 240 4.37 -11.85 -10.37
N HIS A 241 5.70 -11.87 -10.52
CA HIS A 241 6.41 -11.00 -11.47
C HIS A 241 6.87 -11.75 -12.73
N PRO A 242 6.26 -11.52 -13.91
CA PRO A 242 6.59 -12.26 -15.15
C PRO A 242 8.06 -12.15 -15.57
N ALA A 243 8.70 -10.99 -15.33
CA ALA A 243 10.10 -10.82 -15.72
C ALA A 243 11.08 -11.71 -14.94
N VAL A 244 10.74 -12.11 -13.70
CA VAL A 244 11.56 -13.04 -12.91
C VAL A 244 11.51 -14.43 -13.55
N TRP A 245 10.31 -14.89 -13.95
CA TRP A 245 10.13 -16.14 -14.69
C TRP A 245 10.90 -16.15 -16.00
N TRP A 246 10.87 -15.02 -16.71
CA TRP A 246 11.59 -14.85 -17.97
C TRP A 246 13.11 -14.91 -17.81
N VAL A 247 13.70 -14.16 -16.87
CA VAL A 247 15.14 -14.24 -16.57
C VAL A 247 15.52 -15.64 -16.09
N SER A 248 14.71 -16.25 -15.24
CA SER A 248 14.94 -17.63 -14.75
C SER A 248 14.89 -18.66 -15.88
N GLY A 249 13.96 -18.50 -16.84
CA GLY A 249 13.92 -19.28 -18.07
C GLY A 249 15.21 -19.19 -18.88
N HIS A 250 15.78 -17.99 -19.00
CA HIS A 250 17.07 -17.79 -19.66
C HIS A 250 18.26 -18.38 -18.92
N ILE A 251 18.30 -18.28 -17.59
CA ILE A 251 19.32 -18.95 -16.80
C ILE A 251 19.28 -20.46 -17.05
N ARG A 252 18.08 -21.06 -17.06
CA ARG A 252 17.90 -22.48 -17.39
C ARG A 252 18.42 -22.80 -18.80
N ALA A 253 18.02 -22.05 -19.81
CA ALA A 253 18.45 -22.29 -21.19
C ALA A 253 19.98 -22.15 -21.37
N GLU A 254 20.58 -21.07 -20.87
CA GLU A 254 22.03 -20.84 -20.99
C GLU A 254 22.86 -21.84 -20.17
N ARG A 255 22.30 -22.36 -19.07
CA ARG A 255 22.94 -23.42 -18.26
C ARG A 255 23.14 -24.69 -19.09
N GLU A 256 22.08 -25.15 -19.78
CA GLU A 256 22.16 -26.35 -20.62
C GLU A 256 23.22 -26.16 -21.73
N LEU A 257 23.25 -24.98 -22.37
CA LEU A 257 24.26 -24.65 -23.38
C LEU A 257 25.70 -24.68 -22.84
N CYS A 258 25.91 -24.23 -21.60
CA CYS A 258 27.22 -24.29 -20.96
C CYS A 258 27.66 -25.73 -20.67
N CYS A 259 26.74 -26.60 -20.24
CA CYS A 259 27.04 -28.01 -20.00
C CYS A 259 27.26 -28.78 -21.30
N ASP A 260 26.51 -28.46 -22.35
CA ASP A 260 26.73 -28.99 -23.71
C ASP A 260 28.14 -28.67 -24.21
N ASP A 261 28.63 -27.44 -24.02
CA ASP A 261 29.98 -27.04 -24.46
C ASP A 261 31.07 -27.86 -23.74
N VAL A 262 30.90 -28.10 -22.43
CA VAL A 262 31.83 -28.94 -21.65
C VAL A 262 31.78 -30.39 -22.13
N ALA A 263 30.57 -30.93 -22.36
CA ALA A 263 30.38 -32.29 -22.81
C ALA A 263 30.99 -32.52 -24.20
N ALA A 264 30.70 -31.64 -25.16
CA ALA A 264 31.23 -31.70 -26.51
C ALA A 264 32.76 -31.56 -26.57
N GLN A 265 33.34 -30.66 -25.75
CA GLN A 265 34.78 -30.49 -25.69
C GLN A 265 35.49 -31.69 -25.04
N ALA A 266 34.92 -32.25 -23.99
CA ALA A 266 35.53 -33.35 -23.25
C ALA A 266 35.24 -34.73 -23.84
N SER A 267 34.17 -34.94 -24.61
CA SER A 267 33.96 -36.19 -25.36
C SER A 267 34.96 -36.33 -26.51
N GLY A 268 35.37 -35.22 -27.13
CA GLY A 268 36.29 -35.21 -28.28
C GLY A 268 35.59 -35.48 -29.63
N ASP A 269 34.32 -35.91 -29.60
CA ASP A 269 33.47 -36.02 -30.77
C ASP A 269 32.07 -35.43 -30.48
N VAL A 270 31.75 -34.36 -31.22
CA VAL A 270 30.48 -33.63 -31.12
C VAL A 270 29.33 -34.45 -31.72
N LEU A 271 29.60 -35.26 -32.76
CA LEU A 271 28.57 -36.07 -33.42
C LEU A 271 28.10 -37.19 -32.50
N THR A 272 29.01 -37.86 -31.80
CA THR A 272 28.66 -38.86 -30.77
C THR A 272 27.80 -38.26 -29.68
N TYR A 273 28.14 -37.06 -29.18
CA TYR A 273 27.32 -36.39 -28.17
C TYR A 273 25.93 -35.98 -28.71
N ALA A 274 25.86 -35.41 -29.91
CA ALA A 274 24.60 -35.02 -30.53
C ALA A 274 23.68 -36.23 -30.79
N ARG A 275 24.25 -37.38 -31.20
CA ARG A 275 23.52 -38.65 -31.32
C ARG A 275 23.03 -39.14 -29.96
N ALA A 276 23.87 -39.10 -28.93
CA ALA A 276 23.48 -39.48 -27.57
C ALA A 276 22.28 -38.66 -27.06
N LEU A 277 22.27 -37.34 -27.30
CA LEU A 277 21.14 -36.46 -26.97
C LEU A 277 19.87 -36.83 -27.74
N ALA A 278 19.98 -37.11 -29.05
CA ALA A 278 18.85 -37.50 -29.88
C ALA A 278 18.27 -38.86 -29.48
N GLU A 279 19.14 -39.83 -29.19
CA GLU A 279 18.76 -41.19 -28.82
C GLU A 279 18.13 -41.21 -27.42
N LEU A 280 18.65 -40.44 -26.46
CA LEU A 280 18.07 -40.28 -25.14
C LEU A 280 16.63 -39.72 -25.19
N GLU A 281 16.34 -38.80 -26.11
CA GLU A 281 14.98 -38.28 -26.28
C GLU A 281 14.02 -39.34 -26.83
N SER A 282 14.50 -40.27 -27.67
CA SER A 282 13.68 -41.35 -28.22
C SER A 282 13.16 -42.33 -27.15
N TYR A 283 13.84 -42.39 -25.99
CA TYR A 283 13.41 -43.19 -24.83
C TYR A 283 12.34 -42.49 -23.96
N ARG A 284 12.00 -41.22 -24.22
CA ARG A 284 10.94 -40.53 -23.45
C ARG A 284 9.54 -40.95 -23.89
N PRO A 285 8.59 -41.11 -22.94
CA PRO A 285 7.20 -41.41 -23.25
C PRO A 285 6.54 -40.36 -24.18
N ALA A 286 5.69 -40.82 -25.10
CA ALA A 286 5.02 -39.97 -26.10
C ALA A 286 4.13 -38.84 -25.53
N HIS A 287 3.64 -38.98 -24.28
CA HIS A 287 2.84 -37.94 -23.63
C HIS A 287 3.70 -36.76 -23.11
N VAL A 288 4.97 -37.00 -22.81
CA VAL A 288 5.94 -35.97 -22.43
C VAL A 288 6.39 -35.17 -23.66
N HIS A 289 6.48 -35.83 -24.81
CA HIS A 289 6.72 -35.20 -26.12
C HIS A 289 5.67 -34.14 -26.47
N ALA A 290 4.39 -34.33 -26.13
CA ALA A 290 3.33 -33.35 -26.40
C ALA A 290 3.45 -32.08 -25.52
N ALA A 291 3.82 -32.24 -24.25
CA ALA A 291 4.04 -31.11 -23.33
C ALA A 291 5.35 -30.36 -23.65
N LEU A 292 6.39 -31.07 -24.10
CA LEU A 292 7.62 -30.45 -24.57
C LEU A 292 7.48 -29.85 -25.97
N ALA A 293 6.63 -30.35 -26.87
CA ALA A 293 6.39 -29.73 -28.18
C ALA A 293 5.80 -28.32 -28.06
N ALA A 294 5.01 -28.05 -27.02
CA ALA A 294 4.58 -26.69 -26.66
C ALA A 294 5.74 -25.78 -26.18
N ASN A 295 6.85 -26.39 -25.74
CA ASN A 295 8.16 -25.78 -25.40
C ASN A 295 9.26 -26.17 -26.42
N GLY A 296 8.87 -26.66 -27.61
CA GLY A 296 9.60 -27.65 -28.42
C GLY A 296 10.86 -27.19 -29.16
N GLY A 297 11.36 -25.99 -28.86
CA GLY A 297 12.60 -25.48 -29.43
C GLY A 297 13.87 -26.02 -28.77
N SER A 298 13.86 -26.26 -27.45
CA SER A 298 15.14 -26.30 -26.70
C SER A 298 16.12 -27.42 -27.06
N LEU A 299 15.69 -28.68 -27.22
CA LEU A 299 16.61 -29.79 -27.53
C LEU A 299 17.08 -29.74 -29.00
N ALA A 300 16.15 -29.54 -29.92
CA ALA A 300 16.45 -29.49 -31.34
C ALA A 300 17.35 -28.28 -31.68
N ASP A 301 17.17 -27.15 -30.99
CA ASP A 301 18.04 -25.98 -31.07
C ASP A 301 19.43 -26.26 -30.48
N ARG A 302 19.53 -27.02 -29.39
CA ARG A 302 20.81 -27.47 -28.81
C ARG A 302 21.59 -28.37 -29.77
N ILE A 303 20.94 -29.37 -30.35
CA ILE A 303 21.56 -30.29 -31.34
C ILE A 303 21.98 -29.49 -32.58
N ALA A 304 21.11 -28.63 -33.12
CA ALA A 304 21.46 -27.79 -34.27
C ALA A 304 22.69 -26.91 -33.98
N ARG A 305 22.73 -26.27 -32.81
CA ARG A 305 23.88 -25.47 -32.37
C ARG A 305 25.16 -26.29 -32.29
N LEU A 306 25.12 -27.49 -31.71
CA LEU A 306 26.29 -28.37 -31.62
C LEU A 306 26.83 -28.75 -33.01
N LEU A 307 25.93 -28.96 -33.97
CA LEU A 307 26.28 -29.26 -35.37
C LEU A 307 26.68 -28.02 -36.18
N GLY A 308 26.81 -26.84 -35.55
CA GLY A 308 27.13 -25.59 -36.24
C GLY A 308 25.99 -25.03 -37.12
N GLN A 309 24.79 -25.60 -37.02
CA GLN A 309 23.62 -25.15 -37.75
C GLN A 309 22.95 -24.01 -36.98
N SER A 310 22.87 -22.83 -37.61
CA SER A 310 22.06 -21.74 -37.09
C SER A 310 20.60 -21.95 -37.51
N ARG A 311 19.79 -22.57 -36.65
CA ARG A 311 18.33 -22.46 -36.81
C ARG A 311 17.91 -21.04 -36.44
N PRO A 312 17.04 -20.37 -37.21
CA PRO A 312 16.40 -19.17 -36.73
C PRO A 312 15.62 -19.59 -35.48
N ALA A 313 16.11 -19.20 -34.30
CA ALA A 313 15.41 -19.41 -33.04
C ALA A 313 13.95 -19.04 -33.26
N SER A 314 13.02 -19.96 -33.00
CA SER A 314 11.59 -19.71 -33.22
C SER A 314 11.22 -18.40 -32.53
N GLN A 315 11.01 -17.35 -33.34
CA GLN A 315 10.81 -15.98 -32.87
C GLN A 315 9.39 -15.78 -32.32
N ALA A 316 8.85 -16.74 -31.58
CA ALA A 316 7.47 -16.70 -31.12
C ALA A 316 7.25 -15.76 -29.91
N HIS A 317 8.31 -15.19 -29.31
CA HIS A 317 8.17 -14.45 -28.05
C HIS A 317 8.78 -13.02 -28.02
N SER A 318 9.48 -12.57 -29.06
CA SER A 318 10.22 -11.28 -29.00
C SER A 318 9.34 -10.01 -28.98
N GLY A 319 8.14 -10.06 -29.57
CA GLY A 319 7.22 -8.91 -29.63
C GLY A 319 6.42 -8.68 -28.34
N MET A 320 5.96 -9.77 -27.70
CA MET A 320 5.21 -9.71 -26.44
C MET A 320 6.07 -9.17 -25.29
N GLU A 321 7.36 -9.53 -25.27
CA GLU A 321 8.31 -9.12 -24.23
C GLU A 321 8.63 -7.62 -24.27
N ALA A 322 8.77 -7.03 -25.47
CA ALA A 322 8.94 -5.59 -25.64
C ALA A 322 7.66 -4.82 -25.29
N MET A 323 6.49 -5.37 -25.64
CA MET A 323 5.18 -4.76 -25.36
C MET A 323 4.84 -4.80 -23.86
N VAL A 324 5.09 -5.92 -23.17
CA VAL A 324 4.91 -6.04 -21.71
C VAL A 324 5.92 -5.16 -20.98
N SER A 325 7.17 -5.09 -21.45
CA SER A 325 8.18 -4.17 -20.88
C SER A 325 7.78 -2.70 -21.07
N ALA A 326 7.22 -2.32 -22.23
CA ALA A 326 6.75 -0.95 -22.48
C ALA A 326 5.50 -0.59 -21.67
N ILE A 327 4.53 -1.51 -21.53
CA ILE A 327 3.33 -1.32 -20.71
C ILE A 327 3.71 -1.21 -19.23
N LEU A 328 4.65 -2.04 -18.76
CA LEU A 328 5.12 -1.96 -17.38
C LEU A 328 6.05 -0.75 -17.15
N LEU A 329 6.81 -0.28 -18.14
CA LEU A 329 7.54 0.99 -18.06
C LEU A 329 6.58 2.19 -18.00
N ALA A 330 5.44 2.12 -18.69
CA ALA A 330 4.39 3.14 -18.62
C ALA A 330 3.70 3.15 -17.25
N ILE A 331 3.45 1.98 -16.65
CA ILE A 331 2.92 1.85 -15.28
C ILE A 331 3.98 2.31 -14.25
N ALA A 332 5.26 2.03 -14.48
CA ALA A 332 6.38 2.52 -13.68
C ALA A 332 6.53 4.04 -13.71
N ALA A 333 6.38 4.64 -14.89
CA ALA A 333 6.38 6.09 -15.06
C ALA A 333 5.23 6.74 -14.27
N CYS A 334 4.07 6.09 -14.18
CA CYS A 334 2.99 6.54 -13.30
C CYS A 334 3.30 6.38 -11.80
N GLY A 335 4.10 5.38 -11.41
CA GLY A 335 4.54 5.17 -10.02
C GLY A 335 5.66 6.11 -9.54
N LEU A 336 6.47 6.64 -10.47
CA LEU A 336 7.55 7.61 -10.19
C LEU A 336 7.06 8.99 -9.72
N PHE A 337 5.79 9.34 -9.95
CA PHE A 337 5.21 10.63 -9.53
C PHE A 337 4.39 10.57 -8.23
N GLY A 338 4.36 9.41 -7.54
CA GLY A 338 3.53 9.20 -6.36
C GLY A 338 4.18 9.52 -5.01
N GLN A 339 5.48 9.85 -4.97
CA GLN A 339 6.16 10.18 -3.72
C GLN A 339 6.57 11.64 -3.67
N SER A 340 5.74 12.43 -3.01
CA SER A 340 6.17 13.67 -2.38
C SER A 340 5.61 13.67 -0.97
N ASP A 341 6.40 13.15 -0.02
CA ASP A 341 6.18 13.25 1.44
C ASP A 341 6.40 14.69 1.96
N VAL A 342 6.04 15.70 1.17
CA VAL A 342 6.05 17.07 1.67
C VAL A 342 4.68 17.31 2.27
N ALA A 343 4.59 17.16 3.60
CA ALA A 343 3.41 17.57 4.35
C ALA A 343 2.99 18.98 3.87
N PRO A 344 1.72 19.19 3.51
CA PRO A 344 1.29 20.45 2.94
C PRO A 344 1.53 21.57 3.96
N ARG A 345 2.17 22.66 3.53
CA ARG A 345 2.52 23.80 4.39
C ARG A 345 2.00 25.12 3.82
N PHE A 346 1.84 26.11 4.68
CA PHE A 346 1.68 27.49 4.25
C PHE A 346 3.03 28.06 3.81
N GLU A 347 3.04 29.00 2.86
CA GLU A 347 4.28 29.67 2.43
C GLU A 347 4.87 30.48 3.59
N VAL A 348 4.01 31.19 4.29
CA VAL A 348 4.34 32.01 5.46
C VAL A 348 3.19 31.93 6.44
N ALA A 349 3.50 31.76 7.72
CA ALA A 349 2.51 31.84 8.78
C ALA A 349 3.05 32.61 9.98
N SER A 350 2.26 33.56 10.46
CA SER A 350 2.49 34.26 11.72
C SER A 350 1.48 33.79 12.76
N VAL A 351 1.98 33.47 13.96
CA VAL A 351 1.17 33.11 15.12
C VAL A 351 1.48 34.10 16.24
N LYS A 352 0.47 34.79 16.77
CA LYS A 352 0.62 35.78 17.84
C LYS A 352 -0.45 35.56 18.90
N LEU A 353 -0.08 35.67 20.18
CA LEU A 353 -1.05 35.67 21.27
C LEU A 353 -1.95 36.91 21.15
N ASN A 354 -3.26 36.74 21.29
CA ASN A 354 -4.20 37.84 21.22
C ASN A 354 -4.21 38.61 22.56
N THR A 355 -3.66 39.83 22.55
CA THR A 355 -3.64 40.75 23.70
C THR A 355 -4.67 41.89 23.56
N GLY A 356 -5.44 41.92 22.47
CA GLY A 356 -6.42 42.95 22.15
C GLY A 356 -7.86 42.60 22.55
N ASP A 357 -8.81 43.37 22.01
CA ASP A 357 -10.24 43.26 22.31
C ASP A 357 -10.79 41.85 22.07
N ARG A 358 -11.61 41.34 23.01
CA ARG A 358 -12.13 39.95 23.05
C ARG A 358 -13.26 39.69 22.04
N SER A 359 -13.37 40.53 21.02
CA SER A 359 -14.35 40.38 19.95
C SER A 359 -14.22 39.01 19.28
N GLY A 360 -15.37 38.45 18.88
CA GLY A 360 -15.61 37.01 18.75
C GLY A 360 -14.57 36.20 17.98
N MET A 361 -14.41 34.94 18.39
CA MET A 361 -13.51 33.96 17.77
C MET A 361 -13.90 33.69 16.32
N ARG A 362 -12.94 33.78 15.39
CA ARG A 362 -13.18 33.51 13.96
C ARG A 362 -12.03 32.73 13.35
N VAL A 363 -12.34 31.71 12.56
CA VAL A 363 -11.39 31.01 11.68
C VAL A 363 -11.97 31.06 10.26
N ARG A 364 -11.23 31.64 9.33
CA ARG A 364 -11.65 31.81 7.93
C ARG A 364 -10.57 31.30 6.99
N VAL A 365 -11.00 30.58 5.97
CA VAL A 365 -10.16 30.23 4.82
C VAL A 365 -10.16 31.43 3.88
N LEU A 366 -8.97 31.84 3.45
CA LEU A 366 -8.77 32.95 2.52
C LEU A 366 -8.63 32.44 1.08
N PRO A 367 -9.00 33.25 0.07
CA PRO A 367 -8.67 32.98 -1.32
C PRO A 367 -7.17 32.71 -1.51
N GLY A 368 -6.82 31.82 -2.46
CA GLY A 368 -5.42 31.42 -2.69
C GLY A 368 -4.86 30.44 -1.64
N GLY A 369 -5.73 29.78 -0.87
CA GLY A 369 -5.36 28.69 0.05
C GLY A 369 -4.72 29.16 1.36
N GLY A 370 -4.97 30.40 1.78
CA GLY A 370 -4.54 30.96 3.05
C GLY A 370 -5.53 30.73 4.20
N LEU A 371 -5.15 31.09 5.41
CA LEU A 371 -5.99 30.99 6.60
C LEU A 371 -5.80 32.21 7.51
N MET A 372 -6.91 32.75 8.01
CA MET A 372 -6.93 33.79 9.04
C MET A 372 -7.70 33.29 10.25
N ALA A 373 -7.07 33.33 11.43
CA ALA A 373 -7.71 33.07 12.70
C ALA A 373 -7.58 34.30 13.60
N GLN A 374 -8.67 34.69 14.26
CA GLN A 374 -8.70 35.79 15.21
C GLN A 374 -9.21 35.28 16.55
N ASN A 375 -8.44 35.58 17.60
CA ASN A 375 -8.71 35.16 18.99
C ASN A 375 -9.03 33.66 19.12
N ALA A 376 -8.44 32.81 18.27
CA ALA A 376 -8.78 31.39 18.21
C ALA A 376 -7.96 30.59 19.22
N SER A 377 -8.63 29.87 20.11
CA SER A 377 -7.95 28.97 21.05
C SER A 377 -7.31 27.79 20.31
N LEU A 378 -6.27 27.19 20.91
CA LEU A 378 -5.64 26.01 20.30
C LEU A 378 -6.64 24.87 20.14
N GLN A 379 -7.55 24.71 21.10
CA GLN A 379 -8.63 23.73 21.00
C GLN A 379 -9.51 23.96 19.77
N LEU A 380 -9.88 25.22 19.49
CA LEU A 380 -10.68 25.56 18.30
C LEU A 380 -9.93 25.30 16.99
N LEU A 381 -8.63 25.57 16.95
CA LEU A 381 -7.78 25.28 15.80
C LEU A 381 -7.69 23.77 15.55
N MET A 382 -7.51 22.97 16.60
CA MET A 382 -7.50 21.51 16.50
C MET A 382 -8.85 20.94 16.04
N GLN A 383 -9.97 21.46 16.55
CA GLN A 383 -11.31 21.06 16.10
C GLN A 383 -11.49 21.27 14.60
N ASN A 384 -10.99 22.39 14.05
CA ASN A 384 -11.04 22.67 12.61
C ASN A 384 -10.04 21.80 11.82
N ALA A 385 -8.80 21.69 12.30
CA ALA A 385 -7.74 20.97 11.60
C ALA A 385 -8.06 19.47 11.47
N TYR A 386 -8.57 18.84 12.53
CA TYR A 386 -8.86 17.40 12.58
C TYR A 386 -10.33 17.06 12.37
N THR A 387 -11.19 18.07 12.18
CA THR A 387 -12.66 17.92 12.03
C THR A 387 -13.28 17.18 13.23
N LEU A 388 -12.93 17.63 14.44
CA LEU A 388 -13.32 16.99 15.71
C LEU A 388 -14.23 17.88 16.54
N GLN A 389 -15.03 17.27 17.41
CA GLN A 389 -15.77 17.97 18.46
C GLN A 389 -14.90 18.19 19.71
N ALA A 390 -15.27 19.15 20.56
CA ALA A 390 -14.47 19.54 21.74
C ALA A 390 -14.23 18.34 22.68
N PHE A 391 -15.25 17.51 22.90
CA PHE A 391 -15.20 16.32 23.74
C PHE A 391 -14.31 15.19 23.18
N GLN A 392 -13.95 15.24 21.89
CA GLN A 392 -13.06 14.26 21.27
C GLN A 392 -11.59 14.60 21.47
N ILE A 393 -11.26 15.78 22.00
CA ILE A 393 -9.88 16.18 22.28
C ILE A 393 -9.64 15.95 23.77
N VAL A 394 -8.72 15.04 24.09
CA VAL A 394 -8.48 14.60 25.47
C VAL A 394 -7.05 14.91 25.88
N GLY A 395 -6.91 15.50 27.08
CA GLY A 395 -5.61 15.86 27.65
C GLY A 395 -5.16 17.28 27.30
N GLY A 396 -3.88 17.54 27.57
CA GLY A 396 -3.22 18.83 27.37
C GLY A 396 -3.53 19.89 28.45
N PRO A 397 -2.75 20.98 28.46
CA PRO A 397 -2.79 22.01 29.50
C PRO A 397 -3.98 22.99 29.34
N GLY A 398 -4.48 23.52 30.46
CA GLY A 398 -5.68 24.38 30.48
C GLY A 398 -5.59 25.66 29.64
N TRP A 399 -4.38 26.16 29.37
CA TRP A 399 -4.18 27.36 28.56
C TRP A 399 -4.66 27.19 27.11
N MET A 400 -4.74 25.96 26.60
CA MET A 400 -5.21 25.69 25.24
C MET A 400 -6.66 26.14 24.98
N GLN A 401 -7.44 26.28 26.06
CA GLN A 401 -8.85 26.67 26.00
C GLN A 401 -9.03 28.15 26.34
N SER A 402 -8.15 28.72 27.18
CA SER A 402 -8.26 30.10 27.68
C SER A 402 -7.49 31.13 26.85
N GLU A 403 -6.37 30.74 26.23
CA GLU A 403 -5.53 31.65 25.43
C GLU A 403 -5.98 31.62 23.95
N GLY A 404 -6.30 32.80 23.41
CA GLY A 404 -6.64 32.97 21.99
C GLY A 404 -5.44 33.44 21.17
N TYR A 405 -5.30 32.91 19.96
CA TYR A 405 -4.21 33.23 19.03
C TYR A 405 -4.75 33.89 17.76
N ASN A 406 -4.03 34.91 17.28
CA ASN A 406 -4.20 35.50 15.97
C ASN A 406 -3.23 34.79 15.01
N ILE A 407 -3.76 34.16 13.96
CA ILE A 407 -2.99 33.44 12.95
C ILE A 407 -3.25 34.06 11.59
N GLU A 408 -2.20 34.49 10.92
CA GLU A 408 -2.25 34.89 9.52
C GLU A 408 -1.31 33.99 8.72
N ALA A 409 -1.89 33.15 7.86
CA ALA A 409 -1.17 32.18 7.06
C ALA A 409 -1.47 32.37 5.57
N LYS A 410 -0.41 32.56 4.79
CA LYS A 410 -0.47 32.75 3.33
C LYS A 410 -0.33 31.41 2.62
N GLY A 411 -1.28 31.12 1.74
CA GLY A 411 -1.23 29.96 0.84
C GLY A 411 -0.37 30.21 -0.40
N ASP A 412 -0.24 29.19 -1.23
CA ASP A 412 0.56 29.16 -2.46
C ASP A 412 -0.10 29.88 -3.66
N GLY A 413 -1.11 30.72 -3.39
CA GLY A 413 -1.84 31.49 -4.41
C GLY A 413 -2.81 30.67 -5.26
N LYS A 414 -2.86 29.34 -5.08
CA LYS A 414 -3.77 28.44 -5.79
C LYS A 414 -5.10 28.29 -5.05
N PRO A 415 -6.24 28.16 -5.77
CA PRO A 415 -7.49 27.76 -5.14
C PRO A 415 -7.31 26.40 -4.45
N ALA A 416 -7.57 26.35 -3.15
CA ALA A 416 -7.47 25.13 -2.35
C ALA A 416 -8.80 24.86 -1.67
N SER A 417 -9.18 23.58 -1.57
CA SER A 417 -10.38 23.21 -0.81
C SER A 417 -10.19 23.49 0.68
N ARG A 418 -11.30 23.61 1.42
CA ARG A 418 -11.26 23.80 2.88
C ARG A 418 -10.43 22.71 3.57
N ASP A 419 -10.58 21.47 3.13
CA ASP A 419 -9.85 20.33 3.68
C ASP A 419 -8.35 20.42 3.42
N GLN A 420 -7.95 20.87 2.22
CA GLN A 420 -6.53 21.08 1.89
C GLN A 420 -5.89 22.16 2.77
N VAL A 421 -6.61 23.26 3.06
CA VAL A 421 -6.13 24.32 3.95
C VAL A 421 -6.02 23.83 5.39
N PHE A 422 -6.94 22.97 5.84
CA PHE A 422 -6.87 22.38 7.18
C PHE A 422 -5.79 21.30 7.33
N LEU A 423 -5.40 20.62 6.25
CA LEU A 423 -4.17 19.81 6.26
C LEU A 423 -2.92 20.69 6.46
N LYS A 424 -2.84 21.84 5.80
CA LYS A 424 -1.76 22.83 6.04
C LYS A 424 -1.77 23.35 7.49
N LEU A 425 -2.96 23.51 8.07
CA LEU A 425 -3.10 23.91 9.47
C LEU A 425 -2.55 22.85 10.43
N ARG A 426 -2.72 21.55 10.16
CA ARG A 426 -2.11 20.48 10.99
C ARG A 426 -0.60 20.63 11.05
N SER A 427 0.04 20.76 9.88
CA SER A 427 1.50 20.97 9.79
C SER A 427 1.94 22.23 10.56
N LEU A 428 1.15 23.31 10.49
CA LEU A 428 1.42 24.53 11.26
C LEU A 428 1.33 24.30 12.77
N LEU A 429 0.32 23.56 13.25
CA LEU A 429 0.18 23.24 14.67
C LEU A 429 1.32 22.33 15.17
N GLU A 430 1.73 21.35 14.37
CA GLU A 430 2.89 20.50 14.65
C GLU A 430 4.18 21.34 14.73
N ASP A 431 4.42 22.20 13.74
CA ASP A 431 5.65 23.00 13.68
C ASP A 431 5.68 24.10 14.77
N ARG A 432 4.59 24.84 14.96
CA ARG A 432 4.57 26.03 15.84
C ARG A 432 4.20 25.72 17.29
N PHE A 433 3.29 24.79 17.53
CA PHE A 433 2.86 24.42 18.89
C PHE A 433 3.51 23.11 19.37
N GLN A 434 4.42 22.52 18.57
CA GLN A 434 5.04 21.22 18.86
C GLN A 434 3.99 20.14 19.16
N LEU A 435 2.82 20.26 18.52
CA LEU A 435 1.65 19.44 18.80
C LEU A 435 1.92 17.99 18.37
N LYS A 436 1.88 17.06 19.32
CA LYS A 436 1.92 15.61 19.07
C LYS A 436 0.65 14.98 19.59
N VAL A 437 0.02 14.15 18.75
CA VAL A 437 -1.28 13.55 19.05
C VAL A 437 -1.35 12.12 18.51
N HIS A 438 -2.15 11.28 19.17
CA HIS A 438 -2.54 9.97 18.66
C HIS A 438 -4.06 9.74 18.82
N ARG A 439 -4.60 8.77 18.10
CA ARG A 439 -6.01 8.37 18.19
C ARG A 439 -6.17 7.19 19.14
N GLU A 440 -7.16 7.27 20.02
CA GLU A 440 -7.48 6.22 20.99
C GLU A 440 -9.01 6.06 21.05
N THR A 441 -9.50 4.85 21.34
CA THR A 441 -10.93 4.63 21.63
C THR A 441 -11.14 4.63 23.15
N LYS A 442 -11.93 5.57 23.67
CA LYS A 442 -12.26 5.65 25.10
C LYS A 442 -13.74 5.44 25.36
N GLU A 443 -14.06 4.82 26.49
CA GLU A 443 -15.43 4.81 27.00
C GLU A 443 -15.78 6.17 27.58
N LEU A 444 -16.55 6.96 26.84
CA LEU A 444 -17.02 8.27 27.27
C LEU A 444 -18.53 8.24 27.52
N PRO A 445 -19.05 9.17 28.34
CA PRO A 445 -20.47 9.42 28.42
C PRO A 445 -21.01 9.79 27.02
N VAL A 446 -21.94 9.01 26.48
CA VAL A 446 -22.68 9.28 25.22
C VAL A 446 -24.17 9.40 25.46
N TYR A 447 -24.92 9.99 24.54
CA TYR A 447 -26.37 9.86 24.49
C TYR A 447 -26.76 8.82 23.44
N ALA A 448 -27.55 7.81 23.81
CA ALA A 448 -28.17 6.90 22.86
C ALA A 448 -29.50 7.49 22.39
N LEU A 449 -29.64 7.73 21.09
CA LEU A 449 -30.87 8.18 20.47
C LEU A 449 -31.74 6.96 20.13
N THR A 450 -32.85 6.76 20.83
CA THR A 450 -33.78 5.64 20.64
C THR A 450 -35.17 6.15 20.24
N VAL A 451 -36.05 5.26 19.81
CA VAL A 451 -37.46 5.60 19.53
C VAL A 451 -38.23 5.74 20.85
N ALA A 452 -38.98 6.84 21.01
CA ALA A 452 -39.83 7.03 22.19
C ALA A 452 -41.05 6.08 22.16
N LYS A 453 -41.72 5.91 23.31
CA LYS A 453 -42.86 4.98 23.45
C LYS A 453 -44.00 5.21 22.45
N ASN A 454 -44.13 6.43 21.92
CA ASN A 454 -45.19 6.82 20.98
C ASN A 454 -44.75 6.72 19.50
N GLY A 455 -43.60 6.10 19.21
CA GLY A 455 -43.07 5.96 17.86
C GLY A 455 -42.42 7.24 17.30
N PRO A 456 -41.64 7.14 16.21
CA PRO A 456 -40.96 8.28 15.60
C PRO A 456 -41.98 9.18 14.89
N LYS A 457 -41.95 10.49 15.17
CA LYS A 457 -42.77 11.53 14.54
C LYS A 457 -41.96 12.30 13.49
N LEU A 458 -41.22 11.58 12.65
CA LEU A 458 -40.35 12.18 11.64
C LEU A 458 -41.18 12.49 10.37
N GLN A 459 -41.13 13.74 9.91
CA GLN A 459 -41.90 14.18 8.75
C GLN A 459 -41.27 13.64 7.46
N GLN A 460 -42.08 13.04 6.58
CA GLN A 460 -41.58 12.62 5.27
C GLN A 460 -41.15 13.84 4.44
N PRO A 461 -40.08 13.73 3.63
CA PRO A 461 -39.57 14.86 2.87
C PRO A 461 -40.58 15.42 1.87
N LYS A 462 -40.83 16.73 1.91
CA LYS A 462 -41.70 17.42 0.96
C LYS A 462 -40.94 17.80 -0.31
N GLU A 463 -41.60 17.70 -1.47
CA GLU A 463 -41.06 18.22 -2.73
C GLU A 463 -40.87 19.75 -2.64
N GLY A 464 -39.67 20.23 -3.00
CA GLY A 464 -39.32 21.65 -2.92
C GLY A 464 -38.91 22.17 -1.52
N GLY A 465 -38.85 21.33 -0.49
CA GLY A 465 -38.44 21.71 0.87
C GLY A 465 -36.95 22.00 1.07
N CYS A 466 -36.11 21.71 0.07
CA CYS A 466 -34.67 21.96 0.07
C CYS A 466 -34.16 22.15 -1.36
N PHE A 467 -32.98 22.76 -1.53
CA PHE A 467 -32.32 22.88 -2.83
C PHE A 467 -31.13 21.92 -2.97
N PRO A 468 -30.89 21.32 -4.15
CA PRO A 468 -29.75 20.45 -4.39
C PRO A 468 -28.44 21.26 -4.37
N VAL A 469 -27.38 20.68 -3.81
CA VAL A 469 -26.02 21.26 -3.84
C VAL A 469 -25.15 20.40 -4.76
N ASP A 470 -24.73 20.98 -5.87
CA ASP A 470 -23.74 20.39 -6.76
C ASP A 470 -22.35 20.57 -6.15
N ALA A 471 -21.68 19.48 -5.78
CA ALA A 471 -20.35 19.51 -5.15
C ALA A 471 -19.25 20.19 -6.01
N ASN A 472 -19.49 20.36 -7.31
CA ASN A 472 -18.61 21.01 -8.28
C ASN A 472 -19.21 22.28 -8.90
N GLY A 473 -20.39 22.72 -8.46
CA GLY A 473 -21.07 23.91 -8.97
C GLY A 473 -20.57 25.19 -8.30
N PRO A 474 -20.73 26.37 -8.93
CA PRO A 474 -20.46 27.64 -8.27
C PRO A 474 -21.32 27.75 -7.00
N THR A 475 -20.73 28.19 -5.89
CA THR A 475 -21.46 28.46 -4.64
C THR A 475 -22.63 29.39 -4.98
N PRO A 476 -23.89 28.99 -4.69
CA PRO A 476 -25.03 29.84 -4.99
C PRO A 476 -24.85 31.17 -4.23
N PRO A 477 -25.20 32.32 -4.85
CA PRO A 477 -25.02 33.62 -4.22
C PRO A 477 -25.75 33.66 -2.87
N PRO A 478 -25.20 34.33 -1.84
CA PRO A 478 -25.90 34.53 -0.59
C PRO A 478 -27.23 35.23 -0.89
N ARG A 479 -28.33 34.52 -0.66
CA ARG A 479 -29.67 35.06 -0.93
C ARG A 479 -29.90 36.20 0.08
N PRO A 480 -30.43 37.37 -0.33
CA PRO A 480 -30.73 38.46 0.61
C PRO A 480 -31.65 37.95 1.74
N PRO A 481 -31.55 38.52 2.96
CA PRO A 481 -32.46 38.17 4.05
C PRO A 481 -33.89 38.32 3.53
N ALA A 482 -34.69 37.27 3.72
CA ALA A 482 -36.03 37.19 3.14
C ALA A 482 -36.85 38.44 3.53
N ALA A 483 -37.05 39.35 2.59
CA ALA A 483 -38.05 40.39 2.71
C ALA A 483 -39.42 39.69 2.63
N GLY A 484 -40.13 39.61 3.76
CA GLY A 484 -41.53 39.14 3.78
C GLY A 484 -41.74 37.68 4.18
N GLY A 485 -41.10 37.18 5.23
CA GLY A 485 -41.56 35.98 5.95
C GLY A 485 -41.53 34.66 5.18
N GLN A 486 -40.80 34.57 4.06
CA GLN A 486 -40.63 33.29 3.37
C GLN A 486 -39.70 32.34 4.15
N PRO A 487 -39.98 31.03 4.20
CA PRO A 487 -39.15 30.06 4.88
C PRO A 487 -37.73 30.05 4.31
N GLN A 488 -36.70 30.10 5.17
CA GLN A 488 -35.34 29.89 4.71
C GLN A 488 -35.19 28.44 4.22
N VAL A 489 -34.92 28.27 2.93
CA VAL A 489 -34.74 26.96 2.31
C VAL A 489 -33.26 26.58 2.44
N PHE A 490 -32.97 25.39 2.96
CA PHE A 490 -31.61 24.89 3.20
C PHE A 490 -31.15 23.94 2.06
N PRO A 491 -29.83 23.72 1.91
CA PRO A 491 -29.31 22.60 1.14
C PRO A 491 -29.96 21.27 1.55
N CYS A 492 -30.34 20.44 0.58
CA CYS A 492 -30.82 19.10 0.87
C CYS A 492 -29.77 18.29 1.63
N GLY A 493 -30.20 17.57 2.67
CA GLY A 493 -29.30 16.76 3.50
C GLY A 493 -28.47 17.55 4.50
N SER A 494 -28.76 18.84 4.71
CA SER A 494 -28.12 19.68 5.72
C SER A 494 -29.10 20.11 6.81
N VAL A 495 -28.56 20.43 7.99
CA VAL A 495 -29.34 21.01 9.10
C VAL A 495 -28.77 22.38 9.45
N GLY A 496 -29.62 23.40 9.39
CA GLY A 496 -29.35 24.73 9.92
C GLY A 496 -29.77 24.84 11.38
N VAL A 497 -29.00 25.61 12.16
CA VAL A 497 -29.35 25.96 13.55
C VAL A 497 -29.45 27.48 13.63
N MET A 498 -30.61 27.99 14.03
CA MET A 498 -30.91 29.42 14.08
C MET A 498 -31.31 29.82 15.51
N GLY A 499 -30.79 30.95 15.97
CA GLY A 499 -31.28 31.59 17.19
C GLY A 499 -32.51 32.45 16.86
N GLU A 500 -33.61 32.20 17.54
CA GLU A 500 -34.84 33.00 17.48
C GLU A 500 -35.04 33.73 18.82
N SER A 501 -35.91 34.75 18.85
CA SER A 501 -36.15 35.54 20.07
C SER A 501 -36.70 34.73 21.26
N SER A 502 -37.29 33.55 21.00
CA SER A 502 -37.89 32.65 22.00
C SER A 502 -37.12 31.33 22.21
N GLY A 503 -36.02 31.09 21.49
CA GLY A 503 -35.29 29.82 21.58
C GLY A 503 -34.35 29.55 20.40
N VAL A 504 -34.09 28.28 20.14
CA VAL A 504 -33.27 27.81 19.02
C VAL A 504 -34.09 26.86 18.16
N ARG A 505 -34.02 27.07 16.85
CA ARG A 505 -34.65 26.23 15.83
C ARG A 505 -33.59 25.45 15.06
N MET A 506 -33.74 24.13 14.98
CA MET A 506 -33.05 23.30 13.98
C MET A 506 -33.99 23.00 12.83
N GLN A 507 -33.55 23.27 11.60
CA GLN A 507 -34.36 23.06 10.41
C GLN A 507 -33.53 22.48 9.27
N GLY A 508 -34.12 21.55 8.51
CA GLY A 508 -33.49 20.97 7.33
C GLY A 508 -34.46 20.13 6.51
N GLY A 509 -34.18 19.97 5.21
CA GLY A 509 -34.98 19.15 4.30
C GLY A 509 -34.21 17.94 3.77
N LYS A 510 -34.88 16.79 3.61
CA LYS A 510 -34.27 15.51 3.23
C LYS A 510 -33.04 15.14 4.08
N VAL A 511 -33.12 15.34 5.39
CA VAL A 511 -32.02 15.15 6.35
C VAL A 511 -31.82 13.66 6.63
N PRO A 512 -30.61 13.10 6.44
CA PRO A 512 -30.29 11.75 6.92
C PRO A 512 -30.08 11.74 8.44
N MET A 513 -30.43 10.65 9.10
CA MET A 513 -30.27 10.49 10.56
C MET A 513 -28.83 10.78 11.03
N ALA A 514 -27.83 10.40 10.23
CA ALA A 514 -26.42 10.68 10.51
C ALA A 514 -26.10 12.18 10.61
N GLU A 515 -26.70 13.01 9.76
CA GLU A 515 -26.49 14.47 9.79
C GLU A 515 -27.19 15.10 11.01
N PHE A 516 -28.41 14.64 11.31
CA PHE A 516 -29.11 15.07 12.52
C PHE A 516 -28.29 14.75 13.78
N ILE A 517 -27.74 13.54 13.88
CA ILE A 517 -26.89 13.12 15.00
C ILE A 517 -25.61 13.93 15.08
N ARG A 518 -24.98 14.27 13.94
CA ARG A 518 -23.78 15.10 13.89
C ARG A 518 -24.05 16.49 14.48
N ILE A 519 -25.14 17.14 14.06
CA ILE A 519 -25.53 18.46 14.58
C ILE A 519 -26.00 18.36 16.03
N LEU A 520 -26.78 17.35 16.39
CA LEU A 520 -27.23 17.17 17.76
C LEU A 520 -26.06 16.94 18.72
N SER A 521 -25.06 16.14 18.33
CA SER A 521 -23.82 15.95 19.11
C SER A 521 -23.05 17.26 19.29
N MET A 522 -23.03 18.11 18.25
CA MET A 522 -22.43 19.43 18.29
C MET A 522 -23.18 20.34 19.28
N VAL A 523 -24.51 20.40 19.21
CA VAL A 523 -25.35 21.26 20.07
C VAL A 523 -25.30 20.82 21.53
N MET A 524 -25.34 19.51 21.78
CA MET A 524 -25.31 18.94 23.13
C MET A 524 -23.91 18.92 23.77
N GLY A 525 -22.84 19.14 22.99
CA GLY A 525 -21.47 19.04 23.47
C GLY A 525 -21.07 17.64 23.94
N ARG A 526 -21.80 16.60 23.53
CA ARG A 526 -21.60 15.20 23.92
C ARG A 526 -21.97 14.27 22.76
N PRO A 527 -21.22 13.17 22.52
CA PRO A 527 -21.48 12.28 21.40
C PRO A 527 -22.88 11.65 21.49
N VAL A 528 -23.61 11.64 20.38
CA VAL A 528 -24.90 10.97 20.22
C VAL A 528 -24.70 9.74 19.32
N VAL A 529 -25.23 8.60 19.75
CA VAL A 529 -25.16 7.32 19.03
C VAL A 529 -26.56 6.92 18.58
N ASP A 530 -26.70 6.60 17.29
CA ASP A 530 -27.97 6.13 16.75
C ASP A 530 -28.31 4.73 17.27
N ARG A 531 -29.49 4.59 17.89
CA ARG A 531 -30.15 3.32 18.18
C ARG A 531 -31.64 3.37 17.81
N SER A 532 -32.02 4.30 16.94
CA SER A 532 -33.40 4.48 16.49
C SER A 532 -33.78 3.45 15.42
N GLY A 533 -32.80 2.97 14.65
CA GLY A 533 -33.02 2.07 13.52
C GLY A 533 -33.65 2.75 12.30
N TYR A 534 -33.74 4.08 12.29
CA TYR A 534 -34.36 4.85 11.20
C TYR A 534 -33.35 5.15 10.09
N THR A 535 -33.58 4.60 8.90
CA THR A 535 -32.63 4.66 7.76
C THR A 535 -33.05 5.61 6.63
N GLN A 536 -34.28 6.11 6.65
CA GLN A 536 -34.78 7.04 5.63
C GLN A 536 -34.35 8.49 5.93
N THR A 537 -34.53 9.37 4.95
CA THR A 537 -34.39 10.82 5.15
C THR A 537 -35.72 11.43 5.59
N PHE A 538 -35.65 12.54 6.33
CA PHE A 538 -36.83 13.21 6.86
C PHE A 538 -36.66 14.73 6.84
N ASP A 539 -37.78 15.46 6.88
CA ASP A 539 -37.75 16.90 7.09
C ASP A 539 -37.68 17.18 8.60
N LEU A 540 -36.67 17.96 9.00
CA LEU A 540 -36.39 18.31 10.37
C LEU A 540 -36.95 19.71 10.67
N ILE A 541 -37.79 19.80 11.70
CA ILE A 541 -38.15 21.03 12.39
C ILE A 541 -38.12 20.70 13.87
N LEU A 542 -37.21 21.30 14.62
CA LEU A 542 -37.05 21.10 16.06
C LEU A 542 -36.85 22.45 16.75
N ASP A 543 -37.82 22.84 17.56
CA ASP A 543 -37.79 24.07 18.34
C ASP A 543 -37.54 23.77 19.81
N PHE A 544 -36.52 24.38 20.41
CA PHE A 544 -36.20 24.16 21.81
C PHE A 544 -35.62 25.41 22.49
N THR A 545 -35.81 25.53 23.79
CA THR A 545 -35.14 26.56 24.58
C THR A 545 -33.78 26.04 25.06
N PRO A 546 -32.66 26.78 24.83
CA PRO A 546 -31.34 26.37 25.31
C PRO A 546 -31.29 26.28 26.82
N ASP A 547 -30.70 25.20 27.33
CA ASP A 547 -30.44 24.97 28.75
C ASP A 547 -28.95 24.65 28.97
N GLN A 548 -28.59 24.19 30.17
CA GLN A 548 -27.21 23.76 30.46
C GLN A 548 -26.78 22.54 29.64
N ALA A 549 -27.72 21.74 29.11
CA ALA A 549 -27.41 20.58 28.29
C ALA A 549 -27.06 20.95 26.84
N VAL A 550 -27.30 22.19 26.42
CA VAL A 550 -26.94 22.74 25.11
C VAL A 550 -25.58 23.46 25.19
N ALA A 551 -24.57 22.75 25.69
CA ALA A 551 -23.25 23.31 25.99
C ALA A 551 -22.40 23.62 24.74
N GLY A 552 -22.82 23.16 23.56
CA GLY A 552 -22.04 23.32 22.32
C GLY A 552 -22.44 24.50 21.43
N LEU A 553 -23.48 25.25 21.78
CA LEU A 553 -23.79 26.53 21.11
C LEU A 553 -22.98 27.68 21.73
N PRO A 554 -22.45 28.62 20.93
CA PRO A 554 -21.90 29.87 21.45
C PRO A 554 -22.99 30.63 22.20
N ARG A 555 -22.75 31.01 23.47
CA ARG A 555 -23.69 31.87 24.20
C ARG A 555 -23.82 33.23 23.48
N PRO A 556 -25.04 33.75 23.24
CA PRO A 556 -25.21 35.11 22.77
C PRO A 556 -24.56 36.09 23.76
N MET A 557 -23.80 37.06 23.27
CA MET A 557 -23.35 38.18 24.12
C MET A 557 -24.59 38.90 24.68
N GLY A 558 -24.71 38.93 26.00
CA GLY A 558 -25.84 39.55 26.71
C GLY A 558 -26.69 38.58 27.55
N ALA A 559 -26.45 37.27 27.50
CA ALA A 559 -27.00 36.36 28.51
C ALA A 559 -26.32 36.64 29.86
N GLY A 560 -27.09 37.11 30.84
CA GLY A 560 -26.61 37.60 32.14
C GLY A 560 -25.70 36.61 32.88
N ASP A 561 -24.93 37.16 33.83
CA ASP A 561 -23.91 36.46 34.60
C ASP A 561 -24.37 35.10 35.16
N PRO A 562 -23.44 34.12 35.31
CA PRO A 562 -23.74 32.83 35.90
C PRO A 562 -24.23 33.02 37.34
N GLY A 563 -25.53 32.77 37.56
CA GLY A 563 -26.20 33.01 38.85
C GLY A 563 -27.47 33.84 38.75
N SER A 564 -27.80 34.40 37.59
CA SER A 564 -29.09 35.04 37.34
C SER A 564 -30.23 34.02 37.51
N PRO A 565 -31.30 34.31 38.28
CA PRO A 565 -32.44 33.40 38.38
C PRO A 565 -33.04 33.17 36.99
N PRO A 566 -33.51 31.95 36.65
CA PRO A 566 -34.16 31.71 35.37
C PRO A 566 -35.28 32.73 35.20
N ALA A 567 -35.26 33.46 34.08
CA ALA A 567 -36.37 34.33 33.72
C ALA A 567 -37.67 33.52 33.81
N ALA A 568 -38.71 34.12 34.40
CA ALA A 568 -39.98 33.47 34.64
C ALA A 568 -40.41 32.66 33.40
N ALA A 569 -40.78 31.39 33.60
CA ALA A 569 -41.16 30.49 32.53
C ALA A 569 -42.31 31.10 31.73
N ASP A 570 -42.01 31.58 30.52
CA ASP A 570 -43.01 31.99 29.54
C ASP A 570 -43.78 30.72 29.14
N PRO A 571 -45.09 30.61 29.40
CA PRO A 571 -45.88 29.43 29.06
C PRO A 571 -45.99 29.17 27.54
N THR A 572 -45.48 30.09 26.71
CA THR A 572 -45.40 29.93 25.25
C THR A 572 -44.00 29.55 24.74
N ALA A 573 -43.01 29.40 25.63
CA ALA A 573 -41.65 29.01 25.25
C ALA A 573 -41.57 27.53 24.79
N PRO A 574 -40.75 27.21 23.77
CA PRO A 574 -40.50 25.84 23.36
C PRO A 574 -39.97 24.95 24.50
N PRO A 575 -40.20 23.63 24.46
CA PRO A 575 -39.66 22.72 25.47
C PRO A 575 -38.12 22.69 25.48
N GLN A 576 -37.53 22.22 26.59
CA GLN A 576 -36.09 21.94 26.66
C GLN A 576 -35.71 20.83 25.67
N ILE A 577 -34.44 20.77 25.24
CA ILE A 577 -33.99 19.93 24.12
C ILE A 577 -34.37 18.44 24.27
N PHE A 578 -34.31 17.86 25.47
CA PHE A 578 -34.72 16.46 25.71
C PHE A 578 -36.23 16.26 25.48
N SER A 579 -37.05 17.15 26.05
CA SER A 579 -38.50 17.12 25.88
C SER A 579 -38.90 17.44 24.45
N ALA A 580 -38.22 18.38 23.78
CA ALA A 580 -38.45 18.73 22.39
C ALA A 580 -38.25 17.54 21.45
N ILE A 581 -37.15 16.79 21.63
CA ILE A 581 -36.87 15.59 20.83
C ILE A 581 -37.93 14.50 21.06
N GLN A 582 -38.42 14.36 22.30
CA GLN A 582 -39.45 13.38 22.64
C GLN A 582 -40.84 13.76 22.15
N GLU A 583 -41.25 15.01 22.32
CA GLU A 583 -42.59 15.49 22.00
C GLU A 583 -42.77 15.73 20.50
N GLN A 584 -41.78 16.36 19.86
CA GLN A 584 -41.83 16.80 18.46
C GLN A 584 -41.35 15.73 17.49
N LEU A 585 -40.25 15.02 17.80
CA LEU A 585 -39.66 14.01 16.90
C LEU A 585 -40.01 12.57 17.29
N GLY A 586 -40.58 12.33 18.47
CA GLY A 586 -40.88 10.98 18.94
C GLY A 586 -39.62 10.13 19.18
N LEU A 587 -38.49 10.78 19.44
CA LEU A 587 -37.21 10.13 19.75
C LEU A 587 -36.83 10.41 21.21
N LYS A 588 -35.92 9.64 21.77
CA LYS A 588 -35.50 9.78 23.17
C LYS A 588 -33.99 9.72 23.27
N LEU A 589 -33.41 10.58 24.09
CA LEU A 589 -31.99 10.55 24.42
C LEU A 589 -31.79 9.93 25.80
N ASP A 590 -31.08 8.81 25.84
CA ASP A 590 -30.72 8.13 27.08
C ASP A 590 -29.22 8.27 27.34
N SER A 591 -28.87 8.71 28.56
CA SER A 591 -27.48 8.84 28.97
C SER A 591 -26.87 7.45 29.18
N THR A 592 -25.80 7.12 28.47
CA THR A 592 -25.08 5.85 28.62
C THR A 592 -23.57 6.04 28.41
N LYS A 593 -22.78 4.99 28.58
CA LYS A 593 -21.36 4.96 28.21
C LYS A 593 -21.19 4.22 26.89
N GLY A 594 -20.27 4.67 26.06
CA GLY A 594 -19.99 4.02 24.79
C GLY A 594 -18.58 4.33 24.28
N PRO A 595 -18.06 3.51 23.34
CA PRO A 595 -16.77 3.73 22.73
C PRO A 595 -16.82 4.97 21.82
N VAL A 596 -15.92 5.92 22.05
CA VAL A 596 -15.75 7.13 21.25
C VAL A 596 -14.29 7.24 20.83
N GLU A 597 -14.06 7.46 19.54
CA GLU A 597 -12.73 7.77 19.03
C GLU A 597 -12.35 9.21 19.44
N VAL A 598 -11.24 9.32 20.16
CA VAL A 598 -10.71 10.57 20.68
C VAL A 598 -9.29 10.80 20.16
N LEU A 599 -8.91 12.06 20.06
CA LEU A 599 -7.56 12.53 19.80
C LEU A 599 -6.91 12.90 21.14
N VAL A 600 -5.91 12.14 21.54
CA VAL A 600 -5.16 12.35 22.78
C VAL A 600 -3.94 13.21 22.48
N ILE A 601 -3.73 14.24 23.31
CA ILE A 601 -2.56 15.11 23.20
C ILE A 601 -1.40 14.51 23.99
N ASP A 602 -0.34 14.12 23.30
CA ASP A 602 0.89 13.59 23.87
C ASP A 602 1.83 14.70 24.34
N HIS A 603 1.94 15.75 23.52
CA HIS A 603 2.82 16.89 23.78
C HIS A 603 2.29 18.15 23.11
N VAL A 604 2.44 19.28 23.79
CA VAL A 604 2.09 20.59 23.25
C VAL A 604 2.80 21.69 24.03
N GLU A 605 3.30 22.69 23.31
CA GLU A 605 3.98 23.84 23.87
C GLU A 605 3.34 25.14 23.39
N ARG A 606 3.58 26.23 24.14
CA ARG A 606 3.22 27.57 23.65
C ARG A 606 4.08 27.90 22.43
N PRO A 607 3.53 28.58 21.42
CA PRO A 607 4.27 28.83 20.21
C PRO A 607 5.43 29.79 20.46
N SER A 608 6.58 29.52 19.85
CA SER A 608 7.71 30.44 19.85
C SER A 608 7.29 31.78 19.22
N ALA A 609 7.69 32.90 19.83
CA ALA A 609 7.53 34.21 19.20
C ALA A 609 8.21 34.22 17.81
N ASN A 610 7.55 34.81 16.81
CA ASN A 610 8.05 34.83 15.42
C ASN A 610 9.37 35.60 15.29
#